data_AF-A0A1H3H719-F1
#
_entry.id   AF-A0A1H3H719-F1
#
_cell.length_a   1.000
_cell.length_b   1.000
_cell.length_c   1.000
_cell.angle_alpha   90.00
_cell.angle_beta   90.00
_cell.angle_gamma   90.00
#
_symmetry.space_group_name_H-M   'P 1'
#
loop_
_entity.id
_entity.type
_entity.pdbx_description
1 polymer ?
#
loop_
_entity_poly.entity_id
_entity_poly.type
_entity_poly.pdbx_seq_one_letter_code
_entity_poly.pdbx_strand_id
1 'polypeptide(L)'
;MNDLDKILFFLTEHKNSKRRVFMPSVKSIQKDLFPYYNVDQIISLLNQIQQNRPDILKYKRTSAGDLIQISGLAESFLSQGGFTEIEEKQTRELQKKNERENIEFEKTKVDLELARKMLKEYPKTKLIARISIIIGIGLAVLEIIRALGLLDSNN
;
A
#
# COMPACT_ATOMS: atom_id res chain seq x y z
N MET A 1 -2.90 14.12 16.50
CA MET A 1 -4.36 14.29 16.43
C MET A 1 -4.68 15.21 15.27
N ASN A 2 -5.33 14.66 14.26
CA ASN A 2 -5.78 15.37 13.05
C ASN A 2 -6.75 16.51 13.41
N ASP A 3 -6.81 17.54 12.58
CA ASP A 3 -7.75 18.65 12.66
C ASP A 3 -9.22 18.18 12.71
N LEU A 4 -9.60 17.12 12.01
CA LEU A 4 -10.95 16.53 12.08
C LEU A 4 -11.26 16.02 13.50
N ASP A 5 -10.30 15.34 14.12
CA ASP A 5 -10.43 14.84 15.49
C ASP A 5 -10.47 15.97 16.50
N LYS A 6 -9.69 17.04 16.30
CA LYS A 6 -9.74 18.24 17.16
C LYS A 6 -11.14 18.86 17.18
N ILE A 7 -11.79 18.97 16.02
CA ILE A 7 -13.17 19.48 15.94
C ILE A 7 -14.12 18.55 16.69
N LEU A 8 -14.06 17.24 16.44
CA LEU A 8 -14.93 16.27 17.10
C LEU A 8 -14.74 16.27 18.61
N PHE A 9 -13.50 16.32 19.09
CA PHE A 9 -13.17 16.36 20.50
C PHE A 9 -13.77 17.61 21.16
N PHE A 10 -13.56 18.79 20.56
CA PHE A 10 -14.12 20.04 21.05
C PHE A 10 -15.65 20.02 21.14
N LEU A 11 -16.32 19.51 20.11
CA LEU A 11 -17.78 19.40 20.09
C LEU A 11 -18.31 18.39 21.12
N THR A 12 -17.58 17.29 21.34
CA THR A 12 -17.94 16.25 22.31
C THR A 12 -17.78 16.76 23.74
N GLU A 13 -16.65 17.41 24.04
CA GLU A 13 -16.40 18.10 25.31
C GLU A 13 -17.47 19.17 25.60
N HIS A 14 -17.82 19.98 24.60
CA HIS A 14 -18.86 20.99 24.77
C HIS A 14 -20.24 20.37 25.07
N LYS A 15 -20.59 19.26 24.38
CA LYS A 15 -21.84 18.53 24.63
C LYS A 15 -21.88 17.94 26.04
N ASN A 16 -20.78 17.36 26.50
CA ASN A 16 -20.69 16.69 27.79
C ASN A 16 -20.69 17.69 28.96
N SER A 17 -19.98 18.81 28.81
CA SER A 17 -19.87 19.85 29.84
C SER A 17 -21.12 20.74 29.95
N LYS A 18 -21.85 20.96 28.84
CA LYS A 18 -22.97 21.90 28.78
C LYS A 18 -24.23 21.28 28.20
N ARG A 19 -24.85 20.35 28.94
CA ARG A 19 -26.07 19.59 28.56
C ARG A 19 -27.30 20.42 28.13
N ARG A 20 -27.27 21.76 28.25
CA ARG A 20 -28.37 22.68 27.88
C ARG A 20 -27.95 23.90 27.06
N VAL A 21 -26.73 23.91 26.50
CA VAL A 21 -26.25 25.04 25.69
C VAL A 21 -26.24 24.66 24.22
N PHE A 22 -26.61 25.61 23.36
CA PHE A 22 -26.50 25.47 21.92
C PHE A 22 -25.10 25.03 21.51
N MET A 23 -25.01 24.24 20.44
CA MET A 23 -23.72 23.82 19.90
C MET A 23 -22.89 25.06 19.49
N PRO A 24 -21.55 25.00 19.62
CA PRO A 24 -20.68 26.09 19.20
C PRO A 24 -20.90 26.45 17.73
N SER A 25 -20.87 27.73 17.42
CA SER A 25 -20.94 28.19 16.03
C SER A 25 -19.63 27.90 15.29
N VAL A 26 -19.66 27.88 13.95
CA VAL A 26 -18.45 27.75 13.12
C VAL A 26 -17.42 28.84 13.46
N LYS A 27 -17.87 30.07 13.75
CA LYS A 27 -16.99 31.17 14.19
C LYS A 27 -16.33 30.89 15.55
N SER A 28 -17.06 30.27 16.46
CA SER A 28 -16.51 29.87 17.78
C SER A 28 -15.45 28.79 17.61
N ILE A 29 -15.73 27.77 16.80
CA ILE A 29 -14.77 26.70 16.46
C ILE A 29 -13.51 27.30 15.83
N GLN A 30 -13.68 28.22 14.87
CA GLN A 30 -12.57 28.91 14.22
C GLN A 30 -11.72 29.67 15.25
N LYS A 31 -12.34 30.51 16.07
CA LYS A 31 -11.63 31.32 17.07
C LYS A 31 -10.90 30.47 18.11
N ASP A 32 -11.55 29.40 18.61
CA ASP A 32 -11.06 28.65 19.77
C ASP A 32 -10.08 27.54 19.38
N LEU A 33 -10.22 26.94 18.19
CA LEU A 33 -9.38 25.82 17.75
C LEU A 33 -8.41 26.17 16.62
N PHE A 34 -8.80 27.05 15.70
CA PHE A 34 -8.07 27.27 14.45
C PHE A 34 -8.04 28.77 14.08
N PRO A 35 -7.37 29.61 14.88
CA PRO A 35 -7.42 31.07 14.70
C PRO A 35 -6.84 31.52 13.35
N TYR A 36 -5.96 30.72 12.75
CA TYR A 36 -5.37 30.97 11.43
C TYR A 36 -6.22 30.50 10.25
N TYR A 37 -7.28 29.73 10.50
CA TYR A 37 -8.16 29.23 9.45
C TYR A 37 -9.25 30.26 9.18
N ASN A 38 -9.67 30.36 7.93
CA ASN A 38 -10.87 31.09 7.59
C ASN A 38 -12.13 30.24 7.85
N VAL A 39 -13.28 30.89 7.89
CA VAL A 39 -14.57 30.23 8.17
C VAL A 39 -14.85 29.11 7.17
N ASP A 40 -14.53 29.30 5.89
CA ASP A 40 -14.80 28.30 4.84
C ASP A 40 -13.95 27.04 4.98
N GLN A 41 -12.72 27.16 5.48
CA GLN A 41 -11.89 26.01 5.81
C GLN A 41 -12.51 25.19 6.95
N ILE A 42 -13.07 25.83 7.98
CA ILE A 42 -13.75 25.10 9.06
C ILE A 42 -15.01 24.39 8.55
N ILE A 43 -15.77 25.03 7.67
CA ILE A 43 -16.91 24.40 7.01
C ILE A 43 -16.46 23.19 6.19
N SER A 44 -15.37 23.32 5.45
CA SER A 44 -14.80 22.22 4.67
C SER A 44 -14.47 21.03 5.57
N LEU A 45 -13.84 21.27 6.73
CA LEU A 45 -13.55 20.22 7.72
C LEU A 45 -14.84 19.58 8.27
N LEU A 46 -15.85 20.38 8.63
CA LEU A 46 -17.15 19.85 9.10
C LEU A 46 -17.84 18.99 8.04
N ASN A 47 -17.79 19.42 6.78
CA ASN A 47 -18.32 18.65 5.66
C ASN A 47 -17.54 17.35 5.44
N GLN A 48 -16.21 17.37 5.57
CA GLN A 48 -15.39 16.16 5.48
C GLN A 48 -15.74 15.16 6.58
N ILE A 49 -15.92 15.61 7.82
CA ILE A 49 -16.39 14.76 8.93
C ILE A 49 -17.73 14.14 8.57
N GLN A 50 -18.71 14.95 8.14
CA GLN A 50 -20.04 14.46 7.77
C GLN A 50 -20.01 13.49 6.59
N GLN A 51 -19.18 13.73 5.56
CA GLN A 51 -19.06 12.85 4.40
C GLN A 51 -18.47 11.50 4.78
N ASN A 52 -17.42 11.50 5.60
CA ASN A 52 -16.75 10.27 6.02
C ASN A 52 -17.57 9.51 7.07
N ARG A 53 -18.26 10.24 7.96
CA ARG A 53 -19.02 9.69 9.10
C ARG A 53 -20.32 10.50 9.34
N PRO A 54 -21.35 10.31 8.50
CA PRO A 54 -22.62 11.02 8.65
C PRO A 54 -23.41 10.61 9.91
N ASP A 55 -23.03 9.49 10.53
CA ASP A 55 -23.57 8.94 11.76
C ASP A 55 -23.06 9.67 13.02
N ILE A 56 -21.89 10.32 12.96
CA ILE A 56 -21.29 11.01 14.12
C ILE A 56 -21.56 12.51 14.13
N LEU A 57 -21.61 13.16 12.96
CA LEU A 57 -21.80 14.60 12.85
C LEU A 57 -22.73 14.97 11.70
N LYS A 58 -23.63 15.91 11.97
CA LYS A 58 -24.45 16.58 10.97
C LYS A 58 -24.19 18.08 11.02
N TYR A 59 -23.91 18.65 9.87
CA TYR A 59 -23.70 20.06 9.66
C TYR A 59 -24.61 20.56 8.53
N LYS A 60 -25.29 21.67 8.77
CA LYS A 60 -26.11 22.35 7.77
C LYS A 60 -26.00 23.86 7.91
N ARG A 61 -25.69 24.54 6.81
CA ARG A 61 -25.81 25.99 6.71
C ARG A 61 -27.25 26.37 6.35
N THR A 62 -27.82 27.29 7.11
CA THR A 62 -29.16 27.83 6.89
C THR A 62 -29.12 29.36 6.87
N SER A 63 -30.22 30.00 6.45
CA SER A 63 -30.36 31.47 6.53
C SER A 63 -30.31 32.01 7.96
N ALA A 64 -30.71 31.19 8.93
CA ALA A 64 -30.65 31.51 10.36
C ALA A 64 -29.26 31.27 10.99
N GLY A 65 -28.33 30.67 10.23
CA GLY A 65 -26.97 30.36 10.70
C GLY A 65 -26.57 28.91 10.49
N ASP A 66 -25.44 28.57 11.08
CA ASP A 66 -24.82 27.25 10.99
C ASP A 66 -25.35 26.31 12.08
N LEU A 67 -25.91 25.17 11.67
CA LEU A 67 -26.42 24.14 12.56
C LEU A 67 -25.42 22.97 12.60
N ILE A 68 -24.93 22.66 13.80
CA ILE A 68 -24.06 21.51 14.06
C ILE A 68 -24.76 20.60 15.06
N GLN A 69 -24.75 19.31 14.79
CA GLN A 69 -25.26 18.26 15.67
C GLN A 69 -24.25 17.12 15.75
N ILE A 70 -23.92 16.69 16.96
CA ILE A 70 -23.01 15.57 17.20
C ILE A 70 -23.77 14.42 17.90
N SER A 71 -23.60 13.20 17.39
CA SER A 71 -24.26 12.01 17.94
C SER A 71 -23.54 11.52 19.21
N GLY A 72 -24.09 10.49 19.87
CA GLY A 72 -23.38 9.82 20.97
C GLY A 72 -22.23 8.92 20.50
N LEU A 73 -22.15 8.64 19.19
CA LEU A 73 -21.14 7.77 18.60
C LEU A 73 -19.79 8.47 18.41
N ALA A 74 -19.75 9.80 18.52
CA ALA A 74 -18.51 10.56 18.37
C ALA A 74 -17.47 10.21 19.45
N GLU A 75 -17.91 9.98 20.69
CA GLU A 75 -17.03 9.63 21.80
C GLU A 75 -16.40 8.24 21.60
N SER A 76 -17.21 7.25 21.25
CA SER A 76 -16.69 5.91 20.95
C SER A 76 -15.77 5.93 19.73
N PHE A 77 -16.08 6.71 18.70
CA PHE A 77 -15.21 6.88 17.55
C PHE A 77 -13.85 7.50 17.91
N LEU A 78 -13.84 8.56 18.72
CA LEU A 78 -12.59 9.17 19.21
C LEU A 78 -11.79 8.20 20.08
N SER A 79 -12.45 7.41 20.94
CA SER A 79 -11.79 6.40 21.78
C SER A 79 -11.12 5.28 20.98
N GLN A 80 -11.59 5.04 19.75
CA GLN A 80 -11.02 4.09 18.80
C GLN A 80 -9.89 4.69 17.95
N GLY A 81 -9.44 5.92 18.27
CA GLY A 81 -8.36 6.61 17.56
C GLY A 81 -8.82 7.59 16.48
N GLY A 82 -10.12 7.72 16.26
CA GLY A 82 -10.70 8.74 15.38
C GLY A 82 -10.25 8.66 13.92
N PHE A 83 -10.18 9.81 13.26
CA PHE A 83 -9.65 9.94 11.90
C PHE A 83 -8.14 9.75 11.83
N THR A 84 -7.41 10.08 12.89
CA THR A 84 -5.96 9.88 12.97
C THR A 84 -5.59 8.40 12.75
N GLU A 85 -6.29 7.46 13.41
CA GLU A 85 -6.04 6.02 13.22
C GLU A 85 -6.34 5.55 11.79
N ILE A 86 -7.39 6.12 11.16
CA ILE A 86 -7.74 5.79 9.78
C ILE A 86 -6.62 6.21 8.82
N GLU A 87 -6.10 7.42 8.96
CA GLU A 87 -5.00 7.94 8.13
C GLU A 87 -3.70 7.16 8.35
N GLU A 88 -3.38 6.84 9.60
CA GLU A 88 -2.21 6.03 9.92
C GLU A 88 -2.31 4.64 9.29
N LYS A 89 -3.47 3.99 9.40
CA LYS A 89 -3.70 2.68 8.79
C LYS A 89 -3.56 2.74 7.28
N GLN A 90 -4.14 3.74 6.63
CA GLN A 90 -3.98 3.94 5.17
C GLN A 90 -2.52 4.13 4.77
N THR A 91 -1.78 4.93 5.54
CA THR A 91 -0.36 5.19 5.30
C THR A 91 0.47 3.91 5.44
N ARG A 92 0.22 3.11 6.48
CA ARG A 92 0.90 1.82 6.70
C ARG A 92 0.59 0.83 5.59
N GLU A 93 -0.66 0.74 5.14
CA GLU A 93 -1.03 -0.14 4.04
C GLU A 93 -0.40 0.29 2.71
N LEU A 94 -0.31 1.60 2.45
CA LEU A 94 0.39 2.14 1.28
C LEU A 94 1.90 1.81 1.33
N GLN A 95 2.54 1.96 2.50
CA GLN A 95 3.95 1.59 2.68
C GLN A 95 4.19 0.10 2.41
N LYS A 96 3.39 -0.78 3.01
CA LYS A 96 3.47 -2.23 2.74
C LYS A 96 3.26 -2.57 1.27
N LYS A 97 2.35 -1.87 0.59
CA LYS A 97 2.12 -2.06 -0.85
C LYS A 97 3.36 -1.67 -1.65
N ASN A 98 3.94 -0.50 -1.37
CA ASN A 98 5.15 -0.02 -2.05
C ASN A 98 6.36 -0.95 -1.78
N GLU A 99 6.50 -1.48 -0.57
CA GLU A 99 7.53 -2.47 -0.24
C GLU A 99 7.36 -3.75 -1.06
N ARG A 100 6.13 -4.27 -1.18
CA ARG A 100 5.83 -5.45 -2.01
C ARG A 100 6.13 -5.19 -3.48
N GLU A 101 5.71 -4.05 -4.01
CA GLU A 101 5.98 -3.66 -5.40
C GLU A 101 7.49 -3.53 -5.66
N ASN A 102 8.26 -2.97 -4.72
CA ASN A 102 9.71 -2.89 -4.83
C ASN A 102 10.37 -4.27 -4.82
N ILE A 103 9.95 -5.18 -3.94
CA ILE A 103 10.47 -6.55 -3.89
C ILE A 103 10.17 -7.29 -5.20
N GLU A 104 8.95 -7.15 -5.73
CA GLU A 104 8.56 -7.77 -7.00
C GLU A 104 9.34 -7.21 -8.18
N PHE A 105 9.60 -5.90 -8.18
CA PHE A 105 10.43 -5.25 -9.18
C PHE A 105 11.88 -5.75 -9.15
N GLU A 106 12.50 -5.85 -7.96
CA GLU A 106 13.85 -6.39 -7.82
C GLU A 106 13.92 -7.87 -8.24
N LYS A 107 12.92 -8.68 -7.89
CA LYS A 107 12.84 -10.07 -8.37
C LYS A 107 12.78 -10.13 -9.90
N THR A 108 11.98 -9.27 -10.51
CA THR A 108 11.84 -9.21 -11.97
C THR A 108 13.17 -8.85 -12.66
N LYS A 109 13.97 -7.94 -12.07
CA LYS A 109 15.32 -7.64 -12.57
C LYS A 109 16.23 -8.85 -12.55
N VAL A 110 16.23 -9.60 -11.44
CA VAL A 110 17.03 -10.82 -11.29
C VAL A 110 16.61 -11.88 -12.33
N ASP A 111 15.31 -12.11 -12.48
CA ASP A 111 14.78 -13.07 -13.46
C ASP A 111 15.16 -12.65 -14.90
N LEU A 112 15.11 -11.35 -15.20
CA LEU A 112 15.53 -10.81 -16.49
C LEU A 112 17.04 -10.96 -16.73
N GLU A 113 17.87 -10.74 -15.71
CA GLU A 113 19.32 -10.98 -15.81
C GLU A 113 19.62 -12.46 -16.03
N LEU A 114 18.94 -13.36 -15.31
CA LEU A 114 19.07 -14.80 -15.47
C LEU A 114 18.66 -15.24 -16.88
N ALA A 115 17.53 -14.75 -17.38
CA ALA A 115 17.07 -15.02 -18.74
C ALA A 115 18.10 -14.55 -19.79
N ARG A 116 18.71 -13.37 -19.60
CA ARG A 116 19.78 -12.88 -20.46
C ARG A 116 21.03 -13.77 -20.43
N LYS A 117 21.44 -14.24 -19.23
CA LYS A 117 22.57 -15.17 -19.09
C LYS A 117 22.28 -16.49 -19.79
N MET A 118 21.08 -17.06 -19.59
CA MET A 118 20.67 -18.29 -20.29
C MET A 118 20.68 -18.13 -21.81
N LEU A 119 20.14 -17.02 -22.35
CA LEU A 119 20.19 -16.76 -23.79
C LEU A 119 21.62 -16.65 -24.34
N LYS A 120 22.55 -16.09 -23.55
CA LYS A 120 23.96 -15.97 -23.93
C LYS A 120 24.70 -17.31 -23.89
N GLU A 121 24.37 -18.17 -22.94
CA GLU A 121 25.01 -19.48 -22.76
C GLU A 121 24.40 -20.57 -23.65
N TYR A 122 23.13 -20.45 -24.01
CA TYR A 122 22.40 -21.41 -24.85
C TYR A 122 23.15 -21.86 -26.11
N PRO A 123 23.71 -20.98 -26.97
CA PRO A 123 24.44 -21.44 -28.15
C PRO A 123 25.71 -22.23 -27.81
N LYS A 124 26.41 -21.89 -26.71
CA LYS A 124 27.61 -22.62 -26.26
C LYS A 124 27.25 -24.00 -25.74
N THR A 125 26.27 -24.08 -24.85
CA THR A 125 25.78 -25.36 -24.30
C THR A 125 25.26 -26.27 -25.41
N LYS A 126 24.55 -25.71 -26.41
CA LYS A 126 24.08 -26.43 -27.59
C LYS A 126 25.22 -26.99 -28.45
N LEU A 127 26.32 -26.24 -28.59
CA LEU A 127 27.49 -26.70 -29.34
C LEU A 127 28.22 -27.83 -28.60
N ILE A 128 28.45 -27.67 -27.30
CA ILE A 128 29.09 -28.69 -26.45
C ILE A 128 28.29 -30.00 -26.51
N ALA A 129 26.96 -29.92 -26.35
CA ALA A 129 26.08 -31.09 -26.43
C ALA A 129 26.21 -31.83 -27.77
N ARG A 130 26.32 -31.12 -28.89
CA ARG A 130 26.54 -31.72 -30.22
C ARG A 130 27.88 -32.44 -30.30
N ILE A 131 28.95 -31.82 -29.82
CA ILE A 131 30.29 -32.40 -29.83
C ILE A 131 30.33 -33.66 -28.95
N SER A 132 29.75 -33.62 -27.74
CA SER A 132 29.71 -34.77 -26.84
C SER A 132 28.94 -35.96 -27.43
N ILE A 133 27.85 -35.71 -28.17
CA ILE A 133 27.12 -36.77 -28.88
C ILE A 133 28.01 -37.42 -29.95
N ILE A 134 28.72 -36.60 -30.75
CA ILE A 134 29.61 -37.12 -31.81
C ILE A 134 30.74 -37.96 -31.21
N ILE A 135 31.39 -37.46 -30.13
CA ILE A 135 32.45 -38.19 -29.44
C ILE A 135 31.93 -39.51 -28.84
N GLY A 136 30.75 -39.47 -28.20
CA GLY A 136 30.13 -40.66 -27.62
C GLY A 136 29.82 -41.73 -28.67
N ILE A 137 29.29 -41.34 -29.82
CA ILE A 137 29.06 -42.25 -30.95
C ILE A 137 30.39 -42.81 -31.46
N GLY A 138 31.41 -41.96 -31.64
CA GLY A 138 32.73 -42.39 -32.11
C GLY A 138 33.40 -43.40 -31.19
N LEU A 139 33.34 -43.18 -29.87
CA LEU A 139 33.86 -44.11 -28.87
C LEU A 139 33.08 -45.43 -28.87
N ALA A 140 31.75 -45.39 -28.94
CA ALA A 140 30.93 -46.60 -29.01
C ALA A 140 31.25 -47.45 -30.26
N VAL A 141 31.44 -46.81 -31.42
CA VAL A 141 31.86 -47.50 -32.65
C VAL A 141 33.27 -48.07 -32.51
N LEU A 142 34.22 -47.32 -31.96
CA LEU A 142 35.59 -47.80 -31.73
C LEU A 142 35.63 -49.02 -30.81
N GLU A 143 34.85 -49.01 -29.73
CA GLU A 143 34.71 -50.12 -28.78
C GLU A 143 34.20 -51.38 -29.49
N ILE A 144 33.19 -51.23 -30.36
CA ILE A 144 32.63 -52.34 -31.16
C ILE A 144 33.67 -52.90 -32.14
N ILE A 145 34.42 -52.04 -32.85
CA ILE A 145 35.46 -52.47 -33.81
C ILE A 145 36.58 -53.23 -33.07
N ARG A 146 36.99 -52.75 -31.89
CA ARG A 146 37.95 -53.45 -31.01
C ARG A 146 37.41 -54.80 -30.54
N ALA A 147 36.17 -54.85 -30.05
CA ALA A 147 35.53 -56.08 -29.57
C ALA A 147 35.36 -57.15 -30.67
N LEU A 148 35.20 -56.72 -31.92
CA LEU A 148 35.14 -57.60 -33.10
C LEU A 148 36.53 -58.05 -33.60
N GLY A 149 37.62 -57.62 -32.96
CA GLY A 149 38.99 -58.01 -33.30
C GLY A 149 39.52 -57.41 -34.62
N LEU A 150 38.85 -56.38 -35.16
CA LEU A 150 39.18 -55.78 -36.45
C LEU A 150 40.35 -54.78 -36.39
N LEU A 151 40.84 -54.44 -35.19
CA LEU A 151 41.91 -53.47 -34.96
C LEU A 151 43.24 -54.09 -34.46
N ASP A 152 43.26 -55.37 -34.08
CA ASP A 152 44.47 -56.05 -33.56
C ASP A 152 45.34 -56.70 -34.67
N SER A 153 45.09 -56.38 -35.93
CA SER A 153 45.93 -56.79 -37.06
C SER A 153 46.97 -55.72 -37.39
N ASN A 154 47.97 -55.53 -36.51
CA ASN A 154 49.35 -55.11 -36.81
C ASN A 154 50.05 -54.56 -35.55
N ASN A 155 50.52 -55.47 -34.70
CA ASN A 155 51.90 -55.54 -34.20
C ASN A 155 52.06 -56.74 -33.26
#